data_AF-A0A8D2EQC4-F1
#
_entry.id   AF-A0A8D2EQC4-F1
#
_cell.length_a   1.000
_cell.length_b   1.000
_cell.length_c   1.000
_cell.angle_alpha   90.00
_cell.angle_beta   90.00
_cell.angle_gamma   90.00
#
_symmetry.space_group_name_H-M   'P 1'
#
loop_
_entity.id
_entity.type
_entity.pdbx_description
1 polymer ?
#
loop_
_entity_poly.entity_id
_entity_poly.type
_entity_poly.pdbx_seq_one_letter_code
_entity_poly.pdbx_strand_id
1 'polypeptide(L)'
;MPLNSSLGIRARLHLKKKKKKKDSAQCEGHYAALLGSNSESWGCDIGRGKLYHQTKGPGQLEVPERLLVVLDMEEGTLGYAIGSTYLGTAFRGLKGRTLYPAVSAVWGQCQVRIRYLGERRGKDL
;
A
#
# COMPACT_ATOMS: atom_id res chain seq x y z
N MET A 1 0.92 18.71 -4.84
CA MET A 1 0.20 19.04 -3.58
C MET A 1 1.08 18.61 -2.41
N PRO A 2 1.32 19.46 -1.40
CA PRO A 2 2.12 19.09 -0.24
C PRO A 2 1.41 17.97 0.54
N LEU A 3 2.16 16.97 1.01
CA LEU A 3 1.66 15.80 1.75
C LEU A 3 0.95 16.16 3.07
N ASN A 4 1.06 17.42 3.46
CA ASN A 4 0.64 18.04 4.70
C ASN A 4 -0.81 18.53 4.63
N SER A 5 -1.37 18.72 3.43
CA SER A 5 -2.66 19.36 3.22
C SER A 5 -3.82 18.40 2.90
N SER A 6 -3.59 17.08 2.84
CA SER A 6 -4.68 16.11 2.64
C SER A 6 -5.24 15.60 3.97
N LEU A 7 -6.56 15.72 4.13
CA LEU A 7 -7.34 15.31 5.30
C LEU A 7 -7.54 13.77 5.36
N GLY A 8 -6.62 13.02 4.76
CA GLY A 8 -6.74 11.59 4.51
C GLY A 8 -6.09 10.70 5.58
N ILE A 9 -6.55 9.46 5.64
CA ILE A 9 -5.90 8.36 6.37
C ILE A 9 -4.52 8.15 5.75
N ARG A 10 -3.48 8.48 6.50
CA ARG A 10 -2.08 8.23 6.13
C ARG A 10 -1.59 7.01 6.91
N ALA A 11 -1.04 6.02 6.23
CA ALA A 11 -0.47 4.84 6.87
C ALA A 11 0.94 4.60 6.33
N ARG A 12 1.93 4.60 7.21
CA ARG A 12 3.30 4.26 6.86
C ARG A 12 3.51 2.77 6.98
N LEU A 13 3.92 2.16 5.87
CA LEU A 13 4.35 0.78 5.81
C LEU A 13 5.87 0.74 5.94
N HIS A 14 6.36 -0.01 6.93
CA HIS A 14 7.79 -0.30 7.08
C HIS A 14 7.99 -1.79 6.83
N LEU A 15 8.74 -2.12 5.77
CA LEU A 15 9.05 -3.51 5.42
C LEU A 15 10.52 -3.76 5.72
N LYS A 16 10.82 -4.67 6.66
CA LYS A 16 12.18 -5.16 6.88
C LYS A 16 12.34 -6.50 6.18
N LYS A 17 13.02 -6.52 5.03
CA LYS A 17 13.50 -7.77 4.43
C LYS A 17 14.78 -8.19 5.16
N LYS A 18 14.77 -9.31 5.88
CA LYS A 18 16.03 -9.94 6.30
C LYS A 18 16.66 -10.61 5.07
N LYS A 19 17.91 -10.25 4.78
CA LYS A 19 18.72 -10.84 3.72
C LYS A 19 18.83 -12.35 3.98
N LYS A 20 18.39 -13.18 3.03
CA LYS A 20 18.53 -14.64 3.09
C LYS A 20 20.04 -14.95 3.19
N LYS A 21 20.45 -15.78 4.15
CA LYS A 21 21.67 -16.59 3.96
C LYS A 21 21.33 -17.57 2.83
N LYS A 22 22.20 -17.68 1.82
CA LYS A 22 21.92 -18.36 0.55
C LYS A 22 21.80 -19.86 0.78
N ASP A 23 20.62 -20.30 1.22
CA ASP A 23 20.24 -21.70 1.22
C ASP A 23 19.28 -21.93 0.05
N SER A 24 19.80 -22.72 -0.89
CA SER A 24 19.23 -23.11 -2.17
C SER A 24 18.03 -24.03 -1.98
N ALA A 25 16.87 -23.42 -1.77
CA ALA A 25 15.58 -24.01 -2.08
C ALA A 25 14.65 -22.84 -2.43
N GLN A 26 14.62 -22.50 -3.71
CA GLN A 26 13.60 -21.63 -4.27
C GLN A 26 12.71 -22.56 -5.10
N CYS A 27 11.62 -23.01 -4.51
CA CYS A 27 10.55 -23.62 -5.28
C CYS A 27 9.99 -22.52 -6.20
N GLU A 28 10.04 -22.75 -7.51
CA GLU A 28 9.41 -21.93 -8.55
C GLU A 28 7.88 -22.04 -8.43
N GLY A 29 7.34 -21.55 -7.32
CA GLY A 29 5.91 -21.40 -7.07
C GLY A 29 5.52 -19.96 -7.32
N HIS A 30 4.63 -19.73 -8.28
CA HIS A 30 4.14 -18.42 -8.67
C HIS A 30 3.34 -17.76 -7.53
N TYR A 31 4.03 -17.08 -6.61
CA TYR A 31 3.34 -16.28 -5.60
C TYR A 31 2.56 -15.14 -6.27
N ALA A 32 1.26 -15.07 -5.99
CA ALA A 32 0.33 -14.12 -6.56
C ALA A 32 0.07 -12.93 -5.61
N ALA A 33 -0.23 -11.77 -6.18
CA ALA A 33 -0.68 -10.61 -5.42
C ALA A 33 -2.11 -10.84 -4.93
N LEU A 34 -2.29 -11.08 -3.62
CA LEU A 34 -3.62 -11.32 -3.04
C LEU A 34 -4.46 -10.04 -3.02
N LEU A 35 -3.84 -8.91 -2.63
CA LEU A 35 -4.48 -7.60 -2.67
C LEU A 35 -4.56 -7.09 -4.11
N GLY A 36 -5.76 -6.73 -4.54
CA GLY A 36 -6.04 -6.33 -5.91
C GLY A 36 -6.39 -7.47 -6.86
N SER A 37 -6.55 -8.69 -6.34
CA SER A 37 -6.98 -9.85 -7.14
C SER A 37 -8.48 -9.82 -7.51
N ASN A 38 -9.28 -9.06 -6.77
CA ASN A 38 -10.73 -8.92 -6.95
C ASN A 38 -11.19 -7.44 -6.89
N SER A 39 -12.51 -7.21 -6.89
CA SER A 39 -13.14 -5.88 -6.82
C SER A 39 -13.12 -5.26 -5.42
N GLU A 40 -12.80 -6.04 -4.40
CA GLU A 40 -12.90 -5.63 -2.98
C GLU A 40 -11.59 -5.11 -2.41
N SER A 41 -10.51 -5.15 -3.21
CA SER A 41 -9.19 -4.76 -2.76
C SER A 41 -8.42 -3.97 -3.82
N TRP A 42 -7.55 -3.09 -3.34
CA TRP A 42 -6.63 -2.30 -4.16
C TRP A 42 -5.24 -2.47 -3.56
N GLY A 43 -4.30 -2.94 -4.39
CA GLY A 43 -2.98 -3.37 -3.92
C GLY A 43 -1.84 -2.74 -4.72
N CYS A 44 -0.68 -2.67 -4.09
CA CYS A 44 0.59 -2.44 -4.75
C CYS A 44 1.53 -3.59 -4.39
N ASP A 45 2.00 -4.31 -5.40
CA ASP A 45 3.10 -5.27 -5.26
C ASP A 45 4.41 -4.48 -5.23
N ILE A 46 4.97 -4.38 -4.03
CA ILE A 46 6.23 -3.68 -3.74
C ILE A 46 7.41 -4.33 -4.46
N GLY A 47 7.40 -5.67 -4.63
CA GLY A 47 8.50 -6.40 -5.26
C GLY A 47 8.55 -6.23 -6.77
N ARG A 48 7.37 -6.12 -7.40
CA ARG A 48 7.24 -5.94 -8.85
C ARG A 48 7.01 -4.49 -9.27
N GLY A 49 6.75 -3.61 -8.32
CA GLY A 49 6.34 -2.24 -8.58
C GLY A 49 5.03 -2.16 -9.36
N LYS A 50 4.08 -3.08 -9.16
CA LYS A 50 2.84 -3.13 -9.94
C LYS A 50 1.63 -2.82 -9.09
N LEU A 51 0.72 -2.02 -9.63
CA LEU A 51 -0.59 -1.76 -9.04
C LEU A 51 -1.57 -2.87 -9.45
N TYR A 52 -2.45 -3.29 -8.55
CA TYR A 52 -3.44 -4.32 -8.81
C TYR A 52 -4.82 -3.92 -8.29
N HIS A 53 -5.82 -4.04 -9.16
CA HIS A 53 -7.24 -4.07 -8.81
C HIS A 53 -7.99 -4.91 -9.86
N GLN A 54 -8.74 -5.92 -9.44
CA GLN A 54 -9.33 -6.92 -10.36
C GLN A 54 -8.31 -7.49 -11.35
N THR A 55 -7.08 -7.76 -10.91
CA THR A 55 -5.93 -8.22 -11.73
C THR A 55 -5.47 -7.26 -12.84
N LYS A 56 -6.08 -6.08 -12.95
CA LYS A 56 -5.69 -5.02 -13.90
C LYS A 56 -5.00 -3.89 -13.13
N GLY A 57 -3.91 -3.39 -13.68
CA GLY A 57 -3.03 -2.43 -13.01
C GLY A 57 -2.67 -1.27 -13.93
N PRO A 58 -3.02 -0.02 -13.60
CA PRO A 58 -2.82 1.12 -14.51
C PRO A 58 -1.37 1.68 -14.52
N GLY A 59 -0.38 0.97 -13.98
CA GLY A 59 0.99 1.48 -14.02
C GLY A 59 2.02 0.71 -13.21
N GLN A 60 3.27 1.13 -13.42
CA GLN A 60 4.45 0.67 -12.71
C GLN A 60 4.90 1.78 -11.73
N LEU A 61 5.21 1.39 -10.50
CA LEU A 61 5.67 2.25 -9.42
C LEU A 61 7.07 1.78 -9.00
N GLU A 62 8.05 2.66 -8.94
CA GLU A 62 9.30 2.33 -8.27
C GLU A 62 9.08 2.35 -6.76
N VAL A 63 9.12 1.18 -6.12
CA VAL A 63 8.78 1.06 -4.69
C VAL A 63 10.02 0.80 -3.84
N PRO A 64 10.40 1.72 -2.94
CA PRO A 64 11.49 1.53 -2.01
C PRO A 64 11.04 0.77 -0.75
N GLU A 65 11.98 0.46 0.15
CA GLU A 65 11.72 -0.28 1.41
C GLU A 65 10.69 0.40 2.35
N ARG A 66 10.45 1.71 2.16
CA ARG A 66 9.49 2.50 2.94
C ARG A 66 8.47 3.15 2.01
N LEU A 67 7.22 2.73 2.16
CA LEU A 67 6.09 3.25 1.40
C LEU A 67 5.09 3.91 2.35
N LEU A 68 4.64 5.11 2.01
CA LEU A 68 3.47 5.72 2.64
C LEU A 68 2.25 5.47 1.77
N VAL A 69 1.18 4.99 2.38
CA VAL A 69 -0.14 4.85 1.77
C VAL A 69 -0.96 6.07 2.18
N VAL A 70 -1.55 6.73 1.20
CA VAL A 70 -2.39 7.92 1.39
C VAL A 70 -3.78 7.58 0.88
N LEU A 71 -4.73 7.47 1.80
CA LEU A 71 -6.14 7.21 1.51
C LEU A 71 -6.96 8.46 1.83
N ASP A 72 -7.53 9.06 0.80
CA ASP A 72 -8.44 10.19 0.92
C ASP A 72 -9.87 9.71 0.66
N MET A 73 -10.69 9.65 1.71
CA MET A 73 -12.07 9.17 1.60
C MET A 73 -13.06 10.26 1.20
N GLU A 74 -12.66 11.54 1.26
CA GLU A 74 -13.49 12.68 0.84
C GLU A 74 -13.48 12.80 -0.69
N GLU A 75 -12.29 12.72 -1.27
CA GLU A 75 -12.05 12.62 -2.72
C GLU A 75 -12.25 11.19 -3.25
N GLY A 76 -12.20 10.19 -2.38
CA GLY A 76 -12.33 8.78 -2.76
C GLY A 76 -11.13 8.27 -3.58
N THR A 77 -9.91 8.61 -3.16
CA THR A 77 -8.68 8.26 -3.85
C THR A 77 -7.69 7.53 -2.95
N LEU A 78 -6.91 6.63 -3.55
CA LEU A 78 -5.80 5.94 -2.91
C LEU A 78 -4.54 6.20 -3.72
N GLY A 79 -3.48 6.64 -3.05
CA GLY A 79 -2.19 6.92 -3.65
C GLY A 79 -1.04 6.50 -2.74
N TYR A 80 0.16 6.68 -3.27
CA TYR A 80 1.40 6.28 -2.59
C TYR A 80 2.39 7.44 -2.54
N ALA A 81 3.21 7.47 -1.50
CA ALA A 81 4.29 8.44 -1.34
C ALA A 81 5.56 7.76 -0.83
N ILE A 82 6.71 8.34 -1.18
CA ILE A 82 8.03 7.93 -0.73
C ILE A 82 8.66 9.11 0.00
N GLY A 83 8.96 8.94 1.28
CA GLY A 83 9.46 10.04 2.11
C GLY A 83 8.45 11.18 2.14
N SER A 84 8.81 12.32 1.57
CA SER A 84 7.98 13.52 1.41
C SER A 84 7.33 13.65 0.02
N THR A 85 7.66 12.79 -0.93
CA THR A 85 7.23 12.90 -2.33
C THR A 85 5.99 12.06 -2.57
N TYR A 86 4.89 12.71 -2.90
CA TYR A 86 3.66 12.04 -3.36
C TYR A 86 3.82 11.61 -4.82
N LEU A 87 3.56 10.33 -5.10
CA LEU A 87 3.75 9.74 -6.44
C LEU A 87 2.51 9.87 -7.32
N GLY A 88 1.44 10.44 -6.79
CA GLY A 88 0.17 10.57 -7.48
C GLY A 88 -0.87 9.54 -7.03
N THR A 89 -2.07 9.71 -7.59
CA THR A 89 -3.22 8.87 -7.31
C THR A 89 -3.13 7.56 -8.09
N ALA A 90 -3.14 6.44 -7.38
CA ALA A 90 -3.13 5.10 -7.97
C ALA A 90 -4.54 4.58 -8.29
N PHE A 91 -5.52 4.89 -7.44
CA PHE A 91 -6.90 4.44 -7.58
C PHE A 91 -7.89 5.55 -7.23
N ARG A 92 -9.06 5.51 -7.86
CA ARG A 92 -10.18 6.47 -7.69
C ARG A 92 -11.49 5.71 -7.51
N GLY A 93 -12.57 6.41 -7.15
CA GLY A 93 -13.90 5.81 -7.01
C GLY A 93 -14.12 5.08 -5.69
N LEU A 94 -13.37 5.46 -4.65
CA LEU A 94 -13.43 4.82 -3.32
C LEU A 94 -14.41 5.50 -2.36
N LYS A 95 -15.01 6.63 -2.77
CA LYS A 95 -15.94 7.41 -1.95
C LYS A 95 -17.14 6.57 -1.52
N GLY A 96 -17.57 6.74 -0.26
CA GLY A 96 -18.70 6.01 0.31
C GLY A 96 -18.43 4.55 0.69
N ARG A 97 -17.20 4.04 0.48
CA ARG A 97 -16.81 2.69 0.91
C ARG A 97 -16.19 2.73 2.31
N THR A 98 -16.26 1.62 3.03
CA THR A 98 -15.46 1.42 4.24
C THR A 98 -14.23 0.59 3.87
N LEU A 99 -13.04 1.18 3.99
CA LEU A 99 -11.78 0.54 3.61
C LEU A 99 -10.88 0.36 4.83
N TYR A 100 -10.13 -0.75 4.82
CA TYR A 100 -9.23 -1.11 5.91
C TYR A 100 -7.80 -1.23 5.39
N PRO A 101 -6.78 -0.77 6.16
CA PRO A 101 -5.39 -1.06 5.84
C PRO A 101 -5.16 -2.58 5.81
N ALA A 102 -4.60 -3.09 4.72
CA ALA A 102 -4.30 -4.50 4.55
C ALA A 102 -2.91 -4.70 3.93
N VAL A 103 -2.25 -5.80 4.29
CA VAL A 103 -0.96 -6.21 3.71
C VAL A 103 -0.97 -7.72 3.49
N SER A 104 -0.43 -8.17 2.36
CA SER A 104 -0.16 -9.58 2.11
C SER A 104 1.36 -9.79 1.96
N ALA A 105 1.89 -10.85 2.55
CA ALA A 105 3.31 -11.17 2.51
C ALA A 105 3.51 -12.68 2.35
N VAL A 106 4.41 -13.07 1.46
CA VAL A 106 4.72 -14.47 1.13
C VAL A 106 6.12 -14.89 1.57
N TRP A 107 6.83 -14.01 2.29
CA TRP A 107 8.21 -14.25 2.72
C TRP A 107 8.26 -14.67 4.19
N GLY A 108 8.85 -15.84 4.46
CA GLY A 108 9.06 -16.33 5.83
C GLY A 108 9.93 -15.37 6.64
N GLN A 109 9.55 -15.08 7.89
CA GLN A 109 10.23 -14.12 8.77
C GLN A 109 10.14 -12.64 8.32
N CYS A 110 9.15 -12.29 7.49
CA CYS A 110 8.84 -10.89 7.19
C CYS A 110 8.22 -10.19 8.41
N GLN A 111 8.75 -9.01 8.77
CA GLN A 111 8.11 -8.14 9.76
C GLN A 111 7.48 -6.95 9.04
N VAL A 112 6.16 -6.88 9.11
CA VAL A 112 5.37 -5.78 8.59
C VAL A 112 4.93 -4.90 9.76
N ARG A 113 5.18 -3.59 9.67
CA ARG A 113 4.63 -2.62 10.62
C ARG A 113 3.83 -1.56 9.88
N ILE A 114 2.56 -1.44 10.27
CA ILE A 114 1.68 -0.35 9.84
C ILE A 114 1.65 0.68 10.97
N ARG A 115 1.97 1.94 10.66
CA ARG A 115 1.76 3.06 11.56
C ARG A 115 0.76 4.02 10.94
N TYR A 116 -0.37 4.22 11.61
CA TYR A 116 -1.30 5.27 11.27
C TYR A 116 -0.68 6.64 11.59
N LEU A 117 -0.79 7.58 10.65
CA LEU A 117 -0.28 8.95 10.70
C LEU A 117 -1.38 9.99 10.51
N GLY A 118 -2.64 9.57 10.36
CA GLY A 118 -3.75 10.51 10.29
C GLY A 118 -4.02 11.16 11.64
N GLU A 119 -4.68 12.31 11.60
CA GLU A 119 -5.21 12.94 12.80
C GLU A 119 -6.58 12.31 13.10
N ARG A 120 -6.82 11.97 14.37
CA ARG A 120 -8.19 11.64 14.81
C ARG A 120 -8.98 12.94 14.72
N ARG A 121 -10.08 12.97 13.95
CA ARG A 121 -11.13 13.96 14.22
C ARG A 121 -11.56 13.73 15.68
N GLY A 122 -11.24 14.68 16.56
CA GLY A 122 -12.01 14.83 17.79
C GLY A 122 -13.45 14.97 17.36
N LYS A 123 -14.34 14.10 17.87
CA LYS A 123 -15.74 14.46 17.87
C LYS A 123 -15.84 15.57 18.90
N ASP A 124 -15.86 16.81 18.43
CA ASP A 124 -16.43 17.89 19.22
C ASP A 124 -17.91 17.53 19.38
N LEU A 125 -18.24 16.99 20.55
CA LEU A 125 -19.60 16.77 21.04
C LEU A 125 -20.15 18.09 21.56
#